data_AF-A0A9E0BS02-F1
#
_entry.id   AF-A0A9E0BS02-F1
#
_cell.length_a   1.000
_cell.length_b   1.000
_cell.length_c   1.000
_cell.angle_alpha   90.00
_cell.angle_beta   90.00
_cell.angle_gamma   90.00
#
_symmetry.space_group_name_H-M   'P 1'
#
loop_
_entity.id
_entity.type
_entity.pdbx_description
1 polymer ?
#
loop_
_entity_poly.entity_id
_entity_poly.type
_entity_poly.pdbx_seq_one_letter_code
_entity_poly.pdbx_strand_id
1 'polypeptide(L)'
;MISLLLAAGLAVAADCDLERPSGADGCTRAAVDALPMNAIQVIGTHNSYKQAIAPAEMALVRMAKADLAATLDYAHAPLTDQLDAGVRQLEIDLLNDPEGGRYADPLAMRIAKDSAAAPYD
;
A
#
# COMPACT_ATOMS: atom_id res chain seq x y z
N MET A 1 -52.36 0.40 -16.29
CA MET A 1 -51.53 0.28 -15.07
C MET A 1 -50.10 0.13 -15.52
N ILE A 2 -49.32 1.22 -15.48
CA ILE A 2 -47.89 1.19 -15.76
C ILE A 2 -47.23 0.83 -14.43
N SER A 3 -46.82 -0.43 -14.30
CA SER A 3 -46.00 -0.87 -13.17
C SER A 3 -44.66 -0.13 -13.27
N LEU A 4 -44.48 0.90 -12.44
CA LEU A 4 -43.16 1.41 -12.13
C LEU A 4 -42.38 0.27 -11.45
N LEU A 5 -41.56 -0.41 -12.24
CA LEU A 5 -40.39 -1.09 -11.71
C LEU A 5 -39.49 0.02 -11.15
N LEU A 6 -39.68 0.34 -9.86
CA LEU A 6 -38.59 0.95 -9.11
C LEU A 6 -37.44 -0.05 -9.19
N ALA A 7 -36.46 0.23 -10.05
CA ALA A 7 -35.12 -0.24 -9.79
C ALA A 7 -34.78 0.35 -8.41
N ALA A 8 -34.96 -0.46 -7.36
CA ALA A 8 -34.33 -0.19 -6.09
C ALA A 8 -32.84 -0.16 -6.42
N GLY A 9 -32.33 1.04 -6.68
CA GLY A 9 -30.92 1.23 -6.94
C GLY A 9 -30.19 0.55 -5.81
N LEU A 10 -29.20 -0.26 -6.15
CA LEU A 10 -28.22 -0.78 -5.20
C LEU A 10 -27.36 0.41 -4.69
N ALA A 11 -28.03 1.41 -4.13
CA ALA A 11 -27.41 2.56 -3.53
C ALA A 11 -27.10 2.13 -2.10
N VAL A 12 -25.82 1.88 -1.87
CA VAL A 12 -25.31 1.80 -0.50
C VAL A 12 -25.58 3.15 0.17
N ALA A 13 -26.12 3.12 1.38
CA ALA A 13 -26.41 4.32 2.16
C ALA A 13 -25.13 5.13 2.38
N ALA A 14 -25.23 6.45 2.35
CA ALA A 14 -24.07 7.34 2.42
C ALA A 14 -23.28 7.23 3.74
N ASP A 15 -23.92 6.74 4.80
CA ASP A 15 -23.36 6.50 6.12
C ASP A 15 -22.96 5.03 6.36
N CYS A 16 -23.01 4.19 5.33
CA CYS A 16 -22.61 2.79 5.45
C CYS A 16 -21.10 2.66 5.63
N ASP A 17 -20.68 2.02 6.72
CA ASP A 17 -19.32 1.52 6.87
C ASP A 17 -19.13 0.33 5.91
N LEU A 18 -18.38 0.56 4.82
CA LEU A 18 -18.13 -0.46 3.80
C LEU A 18 -17.28 -1.64 4.32
N GLU A 19 -16.46 -1.41 5.35
CA GLU A 19 -15.65 -2.44 5.99
C GLU A 19 -16.48 -3.24 7.00
N ARG A 20 -17.47 -2.61 7.64
CA ARG A 20 -18.34 -3.22 8.65
C ARG A 20 -19.82 -2.91 8.40
N PRO A 21 -20.43 -3.48 7.34
CA PRO A 21 -21.83 -3.22 7.02
C PRO A 21 -22.74 -3.60 8.18
N SER A 22 -23.68 -2.73 8.52
CA SER A 22 -24.57 -2.90 9.69
C SER A 22 -25.63 -3.99 9.51
N GLY A 23 -25.90 -4.40 8.27
CA GLY A 23 -26.97 -5.32 7.91
C GLY A 23 -28.35 -4.67 7.74
N ALA A 24 -28.45 -3.36 7.97
CA ALA A 24 -29.66 -2.59 7.70
C ALA A 24 -29.92 -2.42 6.20
N ASP A 25 -31.14 -2.06 5.83
CA ASP A 25 -31.47 -1.70 4.44
C ASP A 25 -30.54 -0.60 3.93
N GLY A 26 -29.94 -0.82 2.76
CA GLY A 26 -28.93 0.07 2.18
C GLY A 26 -27.52 -0.08 2.77
N CYS A 27 -27.29 -0.94 3.77
CA CYS A 27 -25.94 -1.22 4.30
C CYS A 27 -25.75 -2.71 4.62
N THR A 28 -26.06 -3.55 3.65
CA THR A 28 -25.83 -5.00 3.73
C THR A 28 -24.51 -5.38 3.07
N ARG A 29 -23.88 -6.48 3.52
CA ARG A 29 -22.69 -7.04 2.87
C ARG A 29 -22.89 -7.26 1.37
N ALA A 30 -24.05 -7.79 0.98
CA ALA A 30 -24.40 -8.02 -0.42
C ALA A 30 -24.47 -6.72 -1.24
N ALA A 31 -25.01 -5.63 -0.66
CA ALA A 31 -25.04 -4.34 -1.34
C ALA A 31 -23.63 -3.76 -1.52
N VAL A 32 -22.76 -3.88 -0.51
CA VAL A 32 -21.36 -3.43 -0.59
C VAL A 32 -20.56 -4.28 -1.58
N ASP A 33 -20.72 -5.61 -1.59
CA ASP A 33 -20.05 -6.51 -2.55
C ASP A 33 -20.44 -6.25 -4.00
N ALA A 34 -21.63 -5.71 -4.22
CA ALA A 34 -22.11 -5.36 -5.55
C ALA A 34 -21.55 -4.02 -6.07
N LEU A 35 -20.88 -3.22 -5.23
CA LEU A 35 -20.23 -1.99 -5.68
C LEU A 35 -19.06 -2.32 -6.60
N PRO A 36 -18.94 -1.67 -7.77
CA PRO A 36 -17.74 -1.78 -8.56
C PRO A 36 -16.59 -1.08 -7.83
N MET A 37 -15.35 -1.57 -8.00
CA MET A 37 -14.18 -1.00 -7.31
C MET A 37 -14.02 0.52 -7.54
N ASN A 38 -14.41 1.02 -8.72
CA ASN A 38 -14.33 2.45 -9.07
C ASN A 38 -15.43 3.32 -8.42
N ALA A 39 -16.34 2.72 -7.64
CA ALA A 39 -17.31 3.43 -6.79
C ALA A 39 -16.90 3.44 -5.30
N ILE A 40 -15.75 2.84 -4.95
CA ILE A 40 -15.24 2.77 -3.58
C ILE A 40 -14.07 3.77 -3.46
N GLN A 41 -14.13 4.65 -2.48
CA GLN A 41 -13.02 5.50 -2.10
C GLN A 41 -12.25 4.85 -0.95
N VAL A 42 -10.93 4.76 -1.10
CA VAL A 42 -10.05 4.12 -0.11
C VAL A 42 -8.85 5.01 0.23
N ILE A 43 -8.26 4.76 1.40
CA ILE A 43 -6.93 5.26 1.74
C ILE A 43 -5.89 4.28 1.18
N GLY A 44 -4.85 4.84 0.57
CA GLY A 44 -3.74 4.07 -0.02
C GLY A 44 -2.37 4.57 0.43
N THR A 45 -1.38 3.72 0.24
CA THR A 45 0.04 4.00 0.54
C THR A 45 0.88 3.77 -0.70
N HIS A 46 1.67 4.78 -1.10
CA HIS A 46 2.63 4.63 -2.20
C HIS A 46 3.85 3.84 -1.72
N ASN A 47 4.44 3.00 -2.56
CA ASN A 47 5.57 2.12 -2.21
C ASN A 47 5.32 1.37 -0.89
N SER A 48 4.21 0.64 -0.78
CA SER A 48 3.66 0.14 0.49
C SER A 48 4.61 -0.75 1.29
N TYR A 49 5.63 -1.35 0.64
CA TYR A 49 6.67 -2.15 1.31
C TYR A 49 8.02 -1.40 1.45
N LYS A 50 8.02 -0.06 1.46
CA LYS A 50 9.24 0.72 1.63
C LYS A 50 9.80 0.55 3.04
N GLN A 51 10.89 -0.20 3.16
CA GLN A 51 11.69 -0.29 4.37
C GLN A 51 12.67 0.88 4.47
N ALA A 52 13.18 1.12 5.69
CA ALA A 52 14.21 2.12 5.90
C ALA A 52 15.47 1.78 5.10
N ILE A 53 16.23 2.78 4.67
CA ILE A 53 17.56 2.55 4.08
C ILE A 53 18.55 2.42 5.23
N ALA A 54 19.50 1.47 5.14
CA ALA A 54 20.45 1.25 6.22
C ALA A 54 21.29 2.53 6.48
N PRO A 55 21.69 2.82 7.73
CA PRO A 55 22.38 4.08 8.05
C PRO A 55 23.64 4.35 7.22
N ALA A 56 24.44 3.31 6.96
CA ALA A 56 25.68 3.44 6.17
C ALA A 56 25.38 3.77 4.70
N GLU A 57 24.36 3.15 4.10
CA GLU A 57 23.91 3.47 2.74
C GLU A 57 23.30 4.87 2.67
N MET A 58 22.47 5.25 3.63
CA MET A 58 21.89 6.59 3.68
C MET A 58 22.97 7.66 3.83
N ALA A 59 24.06 7.38 4.56
CA ALA A 59 25.23 8.27 4.62
C ALA A 59 25.88 8.44 3.23
N LEU A 60 26.05 7.37 2.46
CA LEU A 60 26.55 7.45 1.08
C LEU A 60 25.63 8.29 0.19
N VAL A 61 24.31 8.10 0.29
CA VAL A 61 23.33 8.89 -0.47
C VAL A 61 23.38 10.36 -0.07
N ARG A 62 23.45 10.68 1.23
CA ARG A 62 23.57 12.08 1.72
C ARG A 62 24.84 12.75 1.23
N MET A 63 25.97 12.04 1.22
CA MET A 63 27.23 12.55 0.68
C MET A 63 27.15 12.84 -0.82
N ALA A 64 26.40 12.03 -1.57
CA ALA A 64 26.23 12.22 -3.01
C ALA A 64 25.22 13.33 -3.34
N LYS A 65 24.03 13.31 -2.70
CA LYS A 65 22.92 14.25 -2.92
C LYS A 65 22.02 14.35 -1.68
N ALA A 66 22.27 15.35 -0.84
CA ALA A 66 21.51 15.57 0.40
C ALA A 66 19.99 15.76 0.17
N ASP A 67 19.59 16.53 -0.85
CA ASP A 67 18.16 16.78 -1.13
C ASP A 67 17.42 15.49 -1.51
N LEU A 68 18.06 14.61 -2.27
CA LEU A 68 17.49 13.30 -2.63
C LEU A 68 17.43 12.38 -1.40
N ALA A 69 18.45 12.40 -0.54
CA ALA A 69 18.43 11.61 0.68
C ALA A 69 17.22 11.94 1.55
N ALA A 70 16.87 13.23 1.68
CA ALA A 70 15.72 13.66 2.45
C ALA A 70 14.38 13.09 1.91
N THR A 71 14.26 12.88 0.59
CA THR A 71 13.04 12.28 0.01
C THR A 71 12.99 10.75 0.14
N LEU A 72 14.13 10.10 0.40
CA LEU A 72 14.25 8.64 0.52
C LEU A 72 14.21 8.14 1.97
N ASP A 73 14.42 9.03 2.93
CA ASP A 73 14.54 8.75 4.37
C ASP A 73 13.18 8.61 5.04
N TYR A 74 12.42 7.60 4.60
CA TYR A 74 11.15 7.20 5.20
C TYR A 74 10.96 5.68 5.09
N ALA A 75 10.03 5.16 5.87
CA ALA A 75 9.58 3.77 5.83
C ALA A 75 8.09 3.68 6.15
N HIS A 76 7.45 2.60 5.70
CA HIS A 76 6.10 2.23 6.12
C HIS A 76 6.13 1.15 7.21
N ALA A 77 5.03 1.05 7.97
CA ALA A 77 4.78 -0.09 8.85
C ALA A 77 4.62 -1.38 8.02
N PRO A 78 4.74 -2.58 8.62
CA PRO A 78 4.41 -3.83 7.93
C PRO A 78 3.05 -3.79 7.24
N LEU A 79 2.90 -4.52 6.12
CA LEU A 79 1.66 -4.51 5.34
C LEU A 79 0.43 -4.91 6.17
N THR A 80 0.60 -5.84 7.13
CA THR A 80 -0.47 -6.24 8.08
C THR A 80 -0.94 -5.06 8.91
N ASP A 81 -0.01 -4.27 9.44
CA ASP A 81 -0.32 -3.13 10.30
C ASP A 81 -1.01 -2.02 9.49
N GLN A 82 -0.63 -1.84 8.23
CA GLN A 82 -1.30 -0.93 7.31
C GLN A 82 -2.75 -1.37 7.03
N LEU A 83 -2.96 -2.66 6.78
CA LEU A 83 -4.29 -3.23 6.56
C LEU A 83 -5.17 -3.12 7.82
N ASP A 84 -4.62 -3.39 9.00
CA ASP A 84 -5.31 -3.24 10.28
C ASP A 84 -5.67 -1.77 10.58
N ALA A 85 -4.84 -0.83 10.10
CA ALA A 85 -5.11 0.60 10.17
C ALA A 85 -6.13 1.10 9.11
N GLY A 86 -6.63 0.23 8.23
CA GLY A 86 -7.69 0.55 7.25
C GLY A 86 -7.20 0.95 5.86
N VAL A 87 -5.91 0.76 5.53
CA VAL A 87 -5.41 0.92 4.15
C VAL A 87 -6.00 -0.17 3.26
N ARG A 88 -6.47 0.19 2.05
CA ARG A 88 -7.05 -0.76 1.08
C ARG A 88 -6.53 -0.60 -0.34
N GLN A 89 -5.63 0.36 -0.58
CA GLN A 89 -4.87 0.46 -1.83
C GLN A 89 -3.38 0.36 -1.54
N LEU A 90 -2.75 -0.69 -2.07
CA LEU A 90 -1.33 -0.97 -1.89
C LEU A 90 -0.62 -0.83 -3.24
N GLU A 91 0.57 -0.24 -3.22
CA GLU A 91 1.52 -0.17 -4.34
C GLU A 91 2.73 -1.05 -4.02
N ILE A 92 2.97 -2.06 -4.86
CA ILE A 92 4.06 -3.03 -4.68
C ILE A 92 4.94 -2.99 -5.93
N ASP A 93 6.15 -2.45 -5.77
CA ASP A 93 7.15 -2.38 -6.82
C ASP A 93 7.98 -3.66 -6.84
N LEU A 94 7.84 -4.44 -7.91
CA LEU A 94 8.60 -5.67 -8.11
C LEU A 94 9.67 -5.45 -9.17
N LEU A 95 10.91 -5.78 -8.83
CA LEU A 95 11.99 -5.85 -9.82
C LEU A 95 12.02 -7.24 -10.45
N ASN A 96 12.07 -7.28 -11.78
CA ASN A 96 12.10 -8.53 -12.53
C ASN A 96 13.46 -9.23 -12.40
N ASP A 97 13.48 -10.41 -11.77
CA ASP A 97 14.67 -11.25 -11.62
C ASP A 97 14.36 -12.74 -11.84
N PRO A 98 14.07 -13.17 -13.08
CA PRO A 98 13.58 -14.52 -13.35
C PRO A 98 14.64 -15.61 -13.17
N GLU A 99 15.92 -15.28 -13.34
CA GLU A 99 17.03 -16.19 -13.08
C GLU A 99 17.54 -16.13 -11.63
N GLY A 100 17.15 -15.10 -10.88
CA GLY A 100 17.70 -14.80 -9.56
C GLY A 100 19.09 -14.16 -9.60
N GLY A 101 19.44 -13.46 -8.53
CA GLY A 101 20.80 -12.98 -8.27
C GLY A 101 21.13 -11.60 -8.82
N ARG A 102 20.25 -10.95 -9.60
CA ARG A 102 20.51 -9.60 -10.15
C ARG A 102 20.70 -8.55 -9.06
N TYR A 103 20.06 -8.75 -7.92
CA TYR A 103 20.05 -7.82 -6.80
C TYR A 103 20.72 -8.40 -5.53
N ALA A 104 21.39 -9.56 -5.64
CA ALA A 104 21.99 -10.25 -4.49
C ALA A 104 23.31 -9.63 -4.00
N ASP A 105 23.96 -8.77 -4.80
CA ASP A 105 25.18 -8.05 -4.42
C ASP A 105 25.09 -6.54 -4.75
N PRO A 106 24.29 -5.75 -4.01
CA PRO A 106 24.10 -4.33 -4.27
C PRO A 106 25.38 -3.51 -4.06
N LEU A 107 25.69 -2.62 -5.01
CA LEU A 107 26.90 -1.80 -4.97
C LEU A 107 27.00 -0.95 -3.68
N ALA A 108 25.89 -0.39 -3.22
CA ALA A 108 25.87 0.47 -2.04
C ALA A 108 26.34 -0.29 -0.78
N MET A 109 25.90 -1.55 -0.62
CA MET A 109 26.31 -2.40 0.49
C MET A 109 27.81 -2.74 0.43
N ARG A 110 28.34 -3.04 -0.77
CA ARG A 110 29.79 -3.28 -0.95
C ARG A 110 30.64 -2.07 -0.57
N ILE A 111 30.20 -0.87 -0.96
CA ILE A 111 30.92 0.38 -0.66
C ILE A 111 30.82 0.71 0.83
N ALA A 112 29.64 0.54 1.42
CA ALA A 112 29.40 0.79 2.84
C ALA A 112 30.24 -0.12 3.75
N LYS A 113 30.71 -1.27 3.24
CA LYS A 113 31.44 -2.32 3.99
C LYS A 113 30.68 -2.78 5.23
N ASP A 114 29.36 -2.64 5.19
CA ASP A 114 28.47 -2.95 6.30
C ASP A 114 27.51 -4.03 5.83
N SER A 115 27.66 -5.22 6.39
CA SER A 115 26.74 -6.35 6.22
C SER A 115 25.86 -6.55 7.46
N ALA A 116 26.01 -5.68 8.46
CA ALA A 116 25.33 -5.81 9.74
C ALA A 116 24.08 -4.93 9.77
N ALA A 117 22.91 -5.58 9.89
CA ALA A 117 21.61 -4.97 10.19
C ALA A 117 21.00 -4.08 9.10
N ALA A 118 21.11 -4.49 7.83
CA ALA A 118 20.16 -3.99 6.83
C ALA A 118 18.74 -4.35 7.28
N PRO A 119 17.77 -3.42 7.23
CA PRO A 119 16.37 -3.68 7.62
C PRO A 119 15.59 -4.48 6.56
N TYR A 120 16.29 -4.92 5.52
CA TYR A 120 15.80 -5.73 4.42
C TYR A 120 16.47 -7.11 4.44
N ASP A 121 15.71 -8.10 3.99
CA ASP A 121 15.98 -9.55 4.02
C ASP A 121 16.98 -10.05 2.97
#